data_AF-A0A485ADT5-F1
#
_entry.id   AF-A0A485ADT5-F1
#
_cell.length_a   1.000
_cell.length_b   1.000
_cell.length_c   1.000
_cell.angle_alpha   90.00
_cell.angle_beta   90.00
_cell.angle_gamma   90.00
#
_symmetry.space_group_name_H-M   'P 1'
#
loop_
_entity.id
_entity.type
_entity.pdbx_description
1 polymer ?
#
loop_
_entity_poly.entity_id
_entity_poly.type
_entity_poly.pdbx_seq_one_letter_code
_entity_poly.pdbx_strand_id
1 'polypeptide(L)'
;MADNAGPLTLLNCDNVRHNGERFHDGLVEFLQLTGKRAVIAWLAANATCPNTMVDRITPRPAADLPARIKAQTGIDDKAPVMGETFIQWVVEDNFRAERPNLEAVGVEMV
;
A
#
# COMPACT_ATOMS: atom_id res chain seq x y z
N MET A 1 -7.10 -15.71 -18.71
CA MET A 1 -6.64 -15.46 -17.32
C MET A 1 -7.15 -16.61 -16.51
N ALA A 2 -6.27 -17.32 -15.80
CA ALA A 2 -6.53 -18.72 -15.48
C ALA A 2 -7.72 -18.95 -14.50
N ASP A 3 -8.03 -18.02 -13.59
CA ASP A 3 -8.93 -18.35 -12.46
C ASP A 3 -10.04 -17.32 -12.11
N ASN A 4 -10.31 -16.30 -12.93
CA ASN A 4 -11.33 -15.26 -12.66
C ASN A 4 -11.33 -14.75 -11.20
N ALA A 5 -10.15 -14.36 -10.69
CA ALA A 5 -9.89 -14.05 -9.27
C ALA A 5 -10.60 -12.80 -8.71
N GLY A 6 -11.52 -12.20 -9.47
CA GLY A 6 -12.32 -11.05 -9.04
C GLY A 6 -11.64 -9.69 -9.27
N PRO A 7 -12.31 -8.61 -8.85
CA PRO A 7 -11.78 -7.25 -8.92
C PRO A 7 -10.58 -7.06 -7.98
N LEU A 8 -9.73 -6.08 -8.31
CA LEU A 8 -8.50 -5.81 -7.57
C LEU A 8 -8.31 -4.31 -7.32
N THR A 9 -7.85 -3.94 -6.13
CA THR A 9 -7.36 -2.58 -5.87
C THR A 9 -5.85 -2.61 -5.70
N LEU A 10 -5.13 -1.78 -6.44
CA LEU A 10 -3.68 -1.61 -6.38
C LEU A 10 -3.37 -0.31 -5.63
N LEU A 11 -3.38 -0.38 -4.30
CA LEU A 11 -3.25 0.78 -3.41
C LEU A 11 -1.78 1.11 -3.14
N ASN A 12 -1.25 2.15 -3.78
CA ASN A 12 0.11 2.61 -3.55
C ASN A 12 0.23 3.35 -2.20
N CYS A 13 1.31 3.09 -1.44
CA CYS A 13 1.60 3.73 -0.14
C CYS A 13 3.02 4.34 -0.11
N ASP A 14 3.59 4.64 -1.28
CA ASP A 14 4.83 5.39 -1.40
C ASP A 14 4.54 6.89 -1.33
N ASN A 15 5.51 7.65 -0.79
CA ASN A 15 5.41 9.11 -0.69
C ASN A 15 5.74 9.79 -2.04
N VAL A 16 4.82 9.66 -2.98
CA VAL A 16 4.89 10.24 -4.33
C VAL A 16 3.57 10.97 -4.61
N ARG A 17 3.64 12.15 -5.24
CA ARG A 17 2.42 12.86 -5.65
C ARG A 17 1.67 12.06 -6.73
N HIS A 18 0.36 11.91 -6.54
CA HIS A 18 -0.51 11.11 -7.41
C HIS A 18 0.01 9.67 -7.56
N ASN A 19 0.36 9.04 -6.43
CA ASN A 19 1.03 7.74 -6.42
C ASN A 19 0.21 6.61 -7.08
N GLY A 20 -1.12 6.65 -7.00
CA GLY A 20 -2.02 5.71 -7.68
C GLY A 20 -1.93 5.84 -9.20
N GLU A 21 -2.03 7.06 -9.72
CA GLU A 21 -1.88 7.36 -11.16
C GLU A 21 -0.48 7.00 -11.67
N ARG A 22 0.58 7.38 -10.94
CA ARG A 22 1.97 7.07 -11.31
C ARG A 22 2.21 5.57 -11.40
N PHE A 23 1.69 4.82 -10.44
CA PHE A 23 1.77 3.36 -10.45
C PHE A 23 0.98 2.77 -11.62
N HIS A 24 -0.25 3.23 -11.84
CA HIS A 24 -1.09 2.80 -12.95
C HIS A 24 -0.40 3.00 -14.31
N ASP A 25 0.08 4.22 -14.57
CA ASP A 25 0.65 4.59 -15.86
C ASP A 25 1.94 3.82 -16.15
N GLY A 26 2.83 3.68 -15.15
CA GLY A 26 4.04 2.89 -15.27
C GLY A 26 3.76 1.40 -15.51
N LEU A 27 2.74 0.85 -14.84
CA LEU A 27 2.30 -0.53 -15.06
C LEU A 27 1.74 -0.72 -16.48
N VAL A 28 0.90 0.20 -16.96
CA VAL A 28 0.34 0.15 -18.31
C VAL A 28 1.45 0.25 -19.35
N GLU A 29 2.40 1.17 -19.20
CA GLU A 29 3.55 1.31 -20.11
C GLU A 29 4.38 0.02 -20.14
N PHE A 30 4.71 -0.56 -18.99
CA PHE A 30 5.42 -1.84 -18.91
C PHE A 30 4.67 -2.96 -19.64
N LEU A 31 3.35 -3.04 -19.46
CA LEU A 31 2.52 -4.06 -20.13
C LEU A 31 2.44 -3.84 -21.64
N GLN A 32 2.45 -2.59 -22.10
CA GLN A 32 2.50 -2.26 -23.53
C GLN A 32 3.82 -2.72 -24.14
N LEU A 33 4.95 -2.38 -23.50
CA LEU A 33 6.30 -2.76 -23.95
C LEU A 33 6.52 -4.27 -23.96
N THR A 34 5.86 -5.00 -23.07
CA THR A 34 5.93 -6.47 -23.00
C THR A 34 4.84 -7.18 -23.82
N GLY A 35 4.03 -6.44 -24.59
CA GLY A 35 3.02 -7.00 -25.50
C GLY A 35 1.81 -7.63 -24.80
N LYS A 36 1.53 -7.28 -23.54
CA LYS A 36 0.48 -7.91 -22.70
C LYS A 36 -0.88 -7.25 -22.83
N ARG A 37 -1.37 -7.11 -24.08
CA ARG A 37 -2.64 -6.41 -24.40
C ARG A 37 -3.86 -6.93 -23.63
N ALA A 38 -3.97 -8.25 -23.44
CA ALA A 38 -5.06 -8.85 -22.69
C ALA A 38 -5.06 -8.46 -21.20
N VAL A 39 -3.88 -8.20 -20.61
CA VAL A 39 -3.75 -7.74 -19.22
C VAL A 39 -4.18 -6.30 -19.08
N ILE A 40 -3.78 -5.44 -20.03
CA ILE A 40 -4.20 -4.03 -20.05
C ILE A 40 -5.73 -3.91 -20.13
N ALA A 41 -6.36 -4.65 -21.03
CA ALA A 41 -7.82 -4.65 -21.18
C ALA A 41 -8.53 -5.11 -19.90
N TRP A 42 -7.95 -6.08 -19.20
CA TRP A 42 -8.49 -6.55 -17.94
C TRP A 42 -8.29 -5.55 -16.81
N LEU A 43 -7.11 -4.92 -16.68
CA LEU A 43 -6.86 -3.89 -15.67
C LEU A 43 -7.88 -2.77 -15.78
N ALA A 44 -8.12 -2.27 -17.00
CA ALA A 44 -9.11 -1.21 -17.24
C ALA A 44 -10.53 -1.61 -16.79
N ALA A 45 -10.87 -2.89 -16.89
CA ALA A 45 -12.20 -3.39 -16.53
C ALA A 45 -12.33 -3.85 -15.08
N ASN A 46 -11.24 -4.18 -14.38
CA ASN A 46 -11.28 -4.93 -13.11
C ASN A 46 -10.41 -4.34 -12.00
N ALA A 47 -9.59 -3.33 -12.27
CA ALA A 47 -8.68 -2.76 -11.28
C ALA A 47 -8.90 -1.26 -11.06
N THR A 48 -8.56 -0.78 -9.87
CA THR A 48 -8.40 0.64 -9.54
C THR A 48 -7.05 0.87 -8.86
N CYS A 49 -6.52 2.09 -8.99
CA CYS A 49 -5.28 2.53 -8.36
C CYS A 49 -5.53 3.86 -7.63
N PRO A 50 -6.17 3.85 -6.44
CA PRO A 50 -6.47 5.08 -5.70
C PRO A 50 -5.18 5.79 -5.27
N ASN A 51 -5.21 7.12 -5.25
CA ASN A 51 -4.13 7.90 -4.65
C ASN A 51 -4.21 7.86 -3.12
N THR A 52 -3.04 7.97 -2.49
CA THR A 52 -2.92 8.11 -1.03
C THR A 52 -1.94 9.20 -0.64
N MET A 53 -2.13 9.75 0.56
CA MET A 53 -1.09 10.45 1.30
C MET A 53 -0.77 9.63 2.56
N VAL A 54 0.48 9.23 2.71
CA VAL A 54 0.97 8.48 3.87
C VAL A 54 1.95 9.33 4.67
N ASP A 55 1.82 9.33 5.98
CA ASP A 55 2.79 10.04 6.83
C ASP A 55 3.04 9.32 8.17
N ARG A 56 4.31 8.96 8.37
CA ARG A 56 4.89 8.47 9.62
C ARG A 56 6.40 8.33 9.50
N ILE A 57 7.17 9.07 10.29
CA ILE A 57 8.62 8.86 10.38
C ILE A 57 8.90 7.48 10.99
N THR A 58 9.53 6.62 10.20
CA THR A 58 9.89 5.25 10.56
C THR A 58 11.38 5.02 10.28
N PRO A 59 12.27 5.30 11.24
CA PRO A 59 13.71 5.16 11.04
C PRO A 59 14.09 3.71 10.77
N ARG A 60 15.23 3.51 10.10
CA ARG A 60 15.85 2.18 9.99
C ARG A 60 16.06 1.61 11.40
N PRO A 61 15.60 0.38 11.69
CA PRO A 61 15.87 -0.28 12.96
C PRO A 61 17.36 -0.30 13.29
N ALA A 62 17.72 0.20 14.47
CA ALA A 62 19.08 0.10 14.99
C ALA A 62 19.38 -1.35 15.43
N ALA A 63 20.64 -1.75 15.39
CA ALA A 63 21.06 -3.13 15.70
C ALA A 63 20.74 -3.56 17.14
N ASP A 64 20.62 -2.61 18.07
CA ASP A 64 20.30 -2.84 19.48
C ASP A 64 18.79 -2.89 19.77
N LEU A 65 17.94 -2.56 18.80
CA LEU A 65 16.49 -2.48 18.98
C LEU A 65 15.87 -3.79 19.50
N PRO A 66 16.18 -4.98 18.95
CA PRO A 66 15.62 -6.24 19.45
C PRO A 66 15.92 -6.49 20.93
N ALA A 67 17.14 -6.17 21.38
CA ALA A 67 17.53 -6.33 22.79
C ALA A 67 16.73 -5.37 23.69
N ARG A 68 16.50 -4.14 23.24
CA ARG A 68 15.69 -3.14 23.96
C ARG A 68 14.23 -3.57 24.07
N ILE A 69 13.63 -4.07 22.98
CA ILE A 69 12.25 -4.56 22.98
C ILE A 69 12.10 -5.76 23.92
N LYS A 70 13.04 -6.71 23.87
CA LYS A 70 13.03 -7.86 24.79
C LYS A 70 13.14 -7.44 26.24
N ALA A 71 14.00 -6.46 26.55
CA ALA A 71 14.15 -5.96 27.91
C ALA A 71 12.88 -5.26 28.44
N GLN A 72 12.12 -4.58 27.57
CA GLN A 72 10.91 -3.84 27.97
C GLN A 72 9.64 -4.69 27.97
N THR A 73 9.52 -5.64 27.04
CA THR A 73 8.27 -6.39 26.80
C THR A 73 8.37 -7.87 27.18
N GLY A 74 9.59 -8.39 27.37
CA GLY A 74 9.85 -9.83 27.50
C GLY A 74 9.80 -10.61 26.18
N ILE A 75 9.42 -9.97 25.07
CA ILE A 75 9.23 -10.61 23.76
C ILE A 75 10.55 -10.62 22.99
N ASP A 76 10.98 -11.79 22.55
CA ASP A 76 12.11 -11.94 21.62
C ASP A 76 11.67 -11.69 20.17
N ASP A 77 11.40 -10.42 19.86
CA ASP A 77 10.97 -9.97 18.53
C ASP A 77 12.12 -10.01 17.52
N LYS A 78 11.92 -10.74 16.41
CA LYS A 78 12.90 -10.90 15.33
C LYS A 78 12.83 -9.81 14.26
N ALA A 79 11.79 -9.00 14.27
CA ALA A 79 11.57 -7.95 13.28
C ALA A 79 10.96 -6.66 13.90
N PRO A 80 11.56 -6.11 14.97
CA PRO A 80 11.01 -4.92 15.60
C PRO A 80 11.16 -3.70 14.69
N VAL A 81 10.12 -2.87 14.67
CA VAL A 81 10.09 -1.58 13.99
C VAL A 81 9.74 -0.51 15.03
N MET A 82 10.40 0.64 14.95
CA MET A 82 10.00 1.83 15.69
C MET A 82 9.62 2.93 14.71
N GLY A 83 8.65 3.74 15.11
CA GLY A 83 8.30 4.98 14.44
C GLY A 83 7.89 5.98 15.50
N GLU A 84 7.70 7.22 15.07
CA GLU A 84 7.08 8.22 15.94
C GLU A 84 5.63 7.86 16.29
N THR A 85 5.05 8.64 17.21
CA THR A 85 3.65 8.48 17.64
C THR A 85 2.65 9.04 16.64
N PHE A 86 3.03 10.07 15.88
CA PHE A 86 2.19 10.61 14.81
C PHE A 86 2.03 9.58 13.68
N ILE A 87 0.82 9.47 13.15
CA ILE A 87 0.50 8.66 11.99
C ILE A 87 -0.71 9.28 11.30
N GLN A 88 -0.63 9.41 9.98
CA GLN A 88 -1.75 9.86 9.16
C GLN A 88 -1.80 9.06 7.85
N TRP A 89 -3.02 8.75 7.42
CA TRP A 89 -3.28 8.15 6.12
C TRP A 89 -4.56 8.74 5.54
N VAL A 90 -4.44 9.31 4.35
CA VAL A 90 -5.57 9.81 3.55
C VAL A 90 -5.64 8.96 2.29
N VAL A 91 -6.82 8.47 1.96
CA VAL A 91 -7.04 7.50 0.88
C VAL A 91 -8.26 7.90 0.05
N GLU A 92 -8.09 7.96 -1.26
CA GLU A 92 -9.24 8.08 -2.17
C GLU A 92 -10.16 6.84 -2.05
N ASP A 93 -11.47 7.04 -1.85
CA ASP A 93 -12.42 5.93 -1.73
C ASP A 93 -12.83 5.35 -3.10
N ASN A 94 -11.84 4.83 -3.82
CA ASN A 94 -11.99 4.25 -5.15
C ASN A 94 -11.53 2.79 -5.20
N PHE A 95 -12.10 1.95 -4.34
CA PHE A 95 -11.78 0.54 -4.27
C PHE A 95 -12.65 -0.28 -5.20
N ARG A 96 -12.03 -1.22 -5.93
CA ARG A 96 -12.75 -2.10 -6.85
C ARG A 96 -13.24 -3.40 -6.21
N ALA A 97 -12.61 -3.79 -5.11
CA ALA A 97 -12.97 -4.93 -4.29
C ALA A 97 -13.39 -4.46 -2.89
N GLU A 98 -13.85 -5.38 -2.05
CA GLU A 98 -14.09 -5.08 -0.64
C GLU A 98 -12.81 -4.54 0.03
N ARG A 99 -12.98 -3.51 0.85
CA ARG A 99 -11.90 -2.90 1.65
C ARG A 99 -12.22 -3.00 3.14
N PRO A 100 -11.22 -2.98 4.02
CA PRO A 100 -11.44 -2.80 5.44
C PRO A 100 -12.16 -1.46 5.72
N ASN A 101 -12.87 -1.39 6.85
CA ASN A 101 -13.41 -0.16 7.41
C ASN A 101 -12.28 0.65 8.06
N LEU A 102 -11.42 1.24 7.23
CA LEU A 102 -10.20 1.96 7.62
C LEU A 102 -10.53 3.25 8.37
N GLU A 103 -11.64 3.89 8.02
CA GLU A 103 -12.15 5.09 8.67
C GLU A 103 -12.51 4.86 10.14
N ALA A 104 -12.87 3.63 10.53
CA ALA A 104 -13.10 3.28 11.93
C ALA A 104 -11.84 3.31 12.81
N VAL A 105 -10.65 3.33 12.21
CA VAL A 105 -9.35 3.37 12.92
C VAL A 105 -8.53 4.62 12.59
N GLY A 106 -9.18 5.66 12.06
CA GLY A 106 -8.59 7.00 11.90
C GLY A 106 -7.99 7.31 10.52
N VAL A 107 -8.21 6.46 9.51
CA VAL A 107 -7.88 6.79 8.11
C VAL A 107 -8.92 7.76 7.56
N GLU A 108 -8.47 8.80 6.85
CA GLU A 108 -9.36 9.75 6.18
C GLU A 108 -9.68 9.25 4.77
N MET A 109 -10.96 8.99 4.50
CA MET A 109 -11.44 8.62 3.17
C MET A 109 -11.92 9.88 2.43
N VAL A 110 -11.41 10.12 1.22
CA VAL A 110 -11.70 11.30 0.38
C VAL A 110 -12.23 10.96 -1.00
#